data_AF-A0AAD8DL33-F1
#
_entry.id   AF-A0AAD8DL33-F1
#
_cell.length_a   1.000
_cell.length_b   1.000
_cell.length_c   1.000
_cell.angle_alpha   90.00
_cell.angle_beta   90.00
_cell.angle_gamma   90.00
#
_symmetry.space_group_name_H-M   'P 1'
#
loop_
_entity.id
_entity.type
_entity.pdbx_description
1 polymer ?
#
loop_
_entity_poly.entity_id
_entity_poly.type
_entity_poly.pdbx_seq_one_letter_code
_entity_poly.pdbx_strand_id
1 'polypeptide(L)'
;MTVNKYLILLCTLSFWCSVTCDLNLSEGSPCMTRGAQGTCVNIFKCNSAALTYLYANAGFDPVEYKIPDLPDICSYMDNEPVVCCTDCDIGDEKYRNTAVGPYGYMVNKEGPVARQKCFEHFQSLPFTCRFPGNFIISKMWDNNRRCHTHSFKTNGVGFAAGGRNAERWEFPHVKWLEERKCHNHSFEPVYVASTVGGRNAEKWEFPHVALLGYGNDVESAQWLCGGSVISERFILTAAHCTSTRVLGSITYAALGLLKRSDPAESWKIYKIKRIIVHPEYKAPSKYHDIALLETETEIAFGRDLLPACLDIGVEWQRFADASGWGRLGHRQALADVLQVVNLEEFNETDCSKMYRPHRHLVHGYDHTKQMCYGSNFEIVDTCEGDSGGPLQVSNSKCLFHVIGVTSYGKDCGILGSAGMYTRVSYYVPWIESVVWPEEVEAKRKKDEQWLNKWLS
;
A
#
# COMPACT_ATOMS: atom_id res chain seq x y z
N MET A 1 -74.89 46.99 -3.20
CA MET A 1 -74.48 46.72 -4.59
C MET A 1 -73.55 45.51 -4.58
N THR A 2 -73.89 44.52 -5.40
CA THR A 2 -73.02 43.61 -6.19
C THR A 2 -71.56 44.07 -6.37
N VAL A 3 -70.51 43.22 -6.51
CA VAL A 3 -70.41 41.82 -7.00
C VAL A 3 -69.33 40.99 -6.23
N ASN A 4 -69.49 39.67 -6.25
CA ASN A 4 -68.64 38.58 -5.72
C ASN A 4 -67.42 38.22 -6.61
N LYS A 5 -66.32 37.65 -6.06
CA LYS A 5 -65.47 36.65 -6.76
C LYS A 5 -64.60 35.79 -5.81
N TYR A 6 -64.45 34.51 -6.18
CA TYR A 6 -63.84 33.41 -5.42
C TYR A 6 -62.31 33.28 -5.59
N LEU A 7 -61.62 32.71 -4.59
CA LEU A 7 -60.50 31.75 -4.71
C LEU A 7 -60.30 31.06 -3.34
N ILE A 8 -60.87 29.86 -3.11
CA ILE A 8 -60.28 28.51 -3.23
C ILE A 8 -59.19 28.18 -2.19
N LEU A 9 -59.47 27.06 -1.49
CA LEU A 9 -58.77 26.34 -0.42
C LEU A 9 -57.24 26.18 -0.58
N LEU A 10 -56.57 25.87 0.54
CA LEU A 10 -56.03 24.51 0.78
C LEU A 10 -55.73 24.22 2.27
N CYS A 11 -55.78 22.93 2.63
CA CYS A 11 -55.82 22.46 4.02
C CYS A 11 -54.47 22.48 4.75
N THR A 12 -54.51 22.79 6.05
CA THR A 12 -53.44 22.47 7.00
C THR A 12 -53.46 20.99 7.35
N LEU A 13 -52.49 20.22 6.86
CA LEU A 13 -52.18 18.87 7.35
C LEU A 13 -50.67 18.61 7.22
N SER A 14 -49.93 19.01 8.24
CA SER A 14 -48.49 18.74 8.38
C SER A 14 -48.27 17.27 8.74
N PHE A 15 -48.17 16.40 7.73
CA PHE A 15 -47.75 15.02 7.92
C PHE A 15 -46.26 14.97 8.28
N TRP A 16 -45.94 14.41 9.45
CA TRP A 16 -44.58 13.98 9.76
C TRP A 16 -44.27 12.75 8.91
N CYS A 17 -43.56 12.95 7.80
CA CYS A 17 -43.06 11.87 6.96
C CYS A 17 -41.65 11.46 7.42
N SER A 18 -41.57 10.74 8.54
CA SER A 18 -40.39 9.92 8.85
C SER A 18 -40.44 8.66 7.96
N VAL A 19 -40.16 8.84 6.68
CA VAL A 19 -40.10 7.75 5.70
C VAL A 19 -38.79 7.00 5.91
N THR A 20 -38.86 5.82 6.53
CA THR A 20 -37.86 4.80 6.24
C THR A 20 -38.15 4.32 4.81
N CYS A 21 -37.18 4.50 3.92
CA CYS A 21 -37.29 4.06 2.52
C CYS A 21 -36.96 2.56 2.40
N ASP A 22 -37.61 1.73 3.20
CA ASP A 22 -37.49 0.28 3.17
C ASP A 22 -38.80 -0.39 2.72
N LEU A 23 -38.68 -1.44 1.90
CA LEU A 23 -39.82 -2.17 1.34
C LEU A 23 -40.55 -3.06 2.38
N ASN A 24 -40.03 -3.12 3.60
CA ASN A 24 -40.46 -4.01 4.69
C ASN A 24 -40.53 -5.50 4.26
N LEU A 25 -39.49 -5.95 3.56
CA LEU A 25 -39.34 -7.32 3.06
C LEU A 25 -38.17 -8.03 3.75
N SER A 26 -38.39 -9.27 4.20
CA SER A 26 -37.35 -10.09 4.84
C SER A 26 -36.33 -10.63 3.82
N GLU A 27 -35.15 -11.03 4.31
CA GLU A 27 -34.17 -11.74 3.48
C GLU A 27 -34.80 -13.00 2.84
N GLY A 28 -34.47 -13.27 1.57
CA GLY A 28 -35.07 -14.32 0.75
C GLY A 28 -36.40 -13.94 0.07
N SER A 29 -37.03 -12.81 0.42
CA SER A 29 -38.27 -12.38 -0.22
C SER A 29 -38.05 -11.94 -1.68
N PRO A 30 -38.98 -12.24 -2.61
CA PRO A 30 -38.95 -11.66 -3.94
C PRO A 30 -39.24 -10.16 -3.88
N CYS A 31 -38.56 -9.38 -4.71
CA CYS A 31 -38.70 -7.93 -4.76
C CYS A 31 -38.64 -7.43 -6.20
N MET A 32 -38.94 -6.14 -6.38
CA MET A 32 -38.82 -5.48 -7.68
C MET A 32 -38.18 -4.11 -7.47
N THR A 33 -37.08 -3.86 -8.18
CA THR A 33 -36.39 -2.58 -8.18
C THR A 33 -36.23 -2.11 -9.61
N ARG A 34 -36.65 -0.87 -9.89
CA ARG A 34 -36.47 -0.21 -11.20
C ARG A 34 -36.96 -1.03 -12.40
N GLY A 35 -38.03 -1.82 -12.22
CA GLY A 35 -38.62 -2.69 -13.26
C GLY A 35 -37.93 -4.04 -13.47
N ALA A 36 -36.88 -4.36 -12.71
CA ALA A 36 -36.26 -5.68 -12.67
C ALA A 36 -36.73 -6.48 -11.44
N GLN A 37 -37.02 -7.76 -11.64
CA GLN A 37 -37.32 -8.68 -10.56
C GLN A 37 -36.02 -9.10 -9.86
N GLY A 38 -36.04 -9.17 -8.53
CA GLY A 38 -34.88 -9.50 -7.71
C GLY A 38 -35.26 -10.29 -6.45
N THR A 39 -34.26 -10.50 -5.59
CA THR A 39 -34.41 -11.13 -4.28
C THR A 39 -33.80 -10.23 -3.21
N CYS A 40 -34.51 -10.03 -2.10
CA CYS A 40 -33.99 -9.34 -0.92
C CYS A 40 -32.86 -10.16 -0.29
N VAL A 41 -31.63 -9.64 -0.30
CA VAL A 41 -30.46 -10.30 0.32
C VAL A 41 -29.61 -9.28 1.06
N ASN A 42 -28.83 -9.73 2.05
CA ASN A 42 -27.79 -8.90 2.65
C ASN A 42 -26.91 -8.26 1.56
N ILE A 43 -26.58 -6.97 1.70
CA ILE A 43 -25.87 -6.21 0.66
C ILE A 43 -24.57 -6.88 0.18
N PHE A 44 -23.84 -7.57 1.04
CA PHE A 44 -22.59 -8.24 0.68
C PHE A 44 -22.77 -9.50 -0.16
N LYS A 45 -23.95 -10.13 -0.13
CA LYS A 45 -24.34 -11.24 -1.04
C LYS A 45 -24.73 -10.74 -2.44
N CYS A 46 -24.85 -9.42 -2.63
CA CYS A 46 -25.18 -8.77 -3.89
C CYS A 46 -23.98 -8.00 -4.44
N ASN A 47 -23.18 -8.66 -5.28
CA ASN A 47 -21.88 -8.17 -5.73
C ASN A 47 -21.88 -6.72 -6.27
N SER A 48 -22.84 -6.33 -7.12
CA SER A 48 -22.90 -4.95 -7.63
C SER A 48 -23.30 -3.93 -6.56
N ALA A 49 -24.22 -4.28 -5.65
CA ALA A 49 -24.64 -3.39 -4.57
C ALA A 49 -23.52 -3.18 -3.54
N ALA A 50 -22.78 -4.25 -3.21
CA ALA A 50 -21.60 -4.18 -2.36
C ALA A 50 -20.50 -3.30 -2.96
N LEU A 51 -20.23 -3.43 -4.27
CA LEU A 51 -19.29 -2.53 -4.97
C LEU A 51 -19.76 -1.07 -4.89
N THR A 52 -20.99 -0.77 -5.32
CA THR A 52 -21.54 0.60 -5.22
C THR A 52 -21.41 1.15 -3.79
N TYR A 53 -21.81 0.39 -2.78
CA TYR A 53 -21.73 0.77 -1.37
C TYR A 53 -20.30 1.12 -0.95
N LEU A 54 -19.32 0.28 -1.28
CA LEU A 54 -17.92 0.50 -0.90
C LEU A 54 -17.33 1.74 -1.55
N TYR A 55 -17.58 1.98 -2.84
CA TYR A 55 -17.05 3.15 -3.54
C TYR A 55 -17.76 4.45 -3.14
N ALA A 56 -19.08 4.43 -2.91
CA ALA A 56 -19.81 5.57 -2.37
C ALA A 56 -19.31 5.97 -0.97
N ASN A 57 -19.09 5.00 -0.08
CA ASN A 57 -18.56 5.25 1.27
C ASN A 57 -17.10 5.71 1.30
N ALA A 58 -16.33 5.39 0.26
CA ALA A 58 -14.98 5.91 0.04
C ALA A 58 -14.96 7.33 -0.57
N GLY A 59 -16.13 7.91 -0.88
CA GLY A 59 -16.27 9.30 -1.33
C GLY A 59 -16.06 9.52 -2.82
N PHE A 60 -16.12 8.47 -3.65
CA PHE A 60 -16.02 8.62 -5.11
C PHE A 60 -17.30 9.21 -5.69
N ASP A 61 -17.16 10.22 -6.56
CA ASP A 61 -18.29 10.85 -7.25
C ASP A 61 -18.97 9.83 -8.19
N PRO A 62 -20.26 9.50 -7.99
CA PRO A 62 -20.94 8.49 -8.82
C PRO A 62 -21.07 8.87 -10.29
N VAL A 63 -21.10 10.17 -10.62
CA VAL A 63 -21.22 10.68 -11.98
C VAL A 63 -19.88 10.62 -12.71
N GLU A 64 -18.79 11.04 -12.05
CA GLU A 64 -17.43 10.99 -12.60
C GLU A 64 -16.99 9.54 -12.85
N TYR A 65 -17.17 8.66 -11.87
CA TYR A 65 -16.71 7.27 -11.91
C TYR A 65 -17.76 6.27 -12.43
N LYS A 66 -18.94 6.75 -12.85
CA LYS A 66 -20.07 5.95 -13.37
C LYS A 66 -20.49 4.83 -12.41
N ILE A 67 -20.47 5.10 -11.11
CA ILE A 67 -20.86 4.13 -10.09
C ILE A 67 -22.37 3.92 -10.20
N PRO A 68 -22.87 2.68 -10.38
CA PRO A 68 -24.30 2.41 -10.43
C PRO A 68 -24.97 2.81 -9.11
N ASP A 69 -26.21 3.29 -9.15
CA ASP A 69 -26.97 3.58 -7.92
C ASP A 69 -27.17 2.31 -7.05
N LEU A 70 -27.38 2.52 -5.75
CA LEU A 70 -27.81 1.46 -4.85
C LEU A 70 -29.21 0.92 -5.24
N PRO A 71 -29.48 -0.39 -5.09
CA PRO A 71 -30.83 -0.92 -5.18
C PRO A 71 -31.72 -0.44 -4.02
N ASP A 72 -33.02 -0.60 -4.19
CA ASP A 72 -34.01 -0.30 -3.14
C ASP A 72 -33.75 -1.20 -1.90
N ILE A 73 -33.85 -0.61 -0.70
CA ILE A 73 -33.62 -1.31 0.56
C ILE A 73 -34.87 -2.12 0.90
N CYS A 74 -34.72 -3.42 1.16
CA CYS A 74 -35.80 -4.29 1.59
C CYS A 74 -36.10 -4.14 3.08
N SER A 75 -35.06 -4.14 3.91
CA SER A 75 -35.12 -4.06 5.38
C SER A 75 -33.70 -3.90 5.94
N TYR A 76 -33.55 -3.91 7.26
CA TYR A 76 -32.26 -3.97 7.95
C TYR A 76 -32.19 -5.21 8.85
N MET A 77 -31.01 -5.83 8.92
CA MET A 77 -30.71 -6.96 9.80
C MET A 77 -29.35 -6.73 10.45
N ASP A 78 -29.28 -6.72 11.79
CA ASP A 78 -28.05 -6.45 12.55
C ASP A 78 -27.28 -5.18 12.12
N ASN A 79 -28.02 -4.11 11.82
CA ASN A 79 -27.54 -2.85 11.22
C ASN A 79 -26.93 -2.99 9.81
N GLU A 80 -26.99 -4.14 9.13
CA GLU A 80 -26.65 -4.26 7.71
C GLU A 80 -27.91 -4.10 6.83
N PRO A 81 -27.81 -3.45 5.66
CA PRO A 81 -28.95 -3.29 4.77
C PRO A 81 -29.20 -4.58 3.99
N VAL A 82 -30.44 -5.05 4.00
CA VAL A 82 -30.96 -6.06 3.08
C VAL A 82 -31.45 -5.29 1.85
N VAL A 83 -30.91 -5.59 0.67
CA VAL A 83 -31.19 -4.85 -0.58
C VAL A 83 -31.89 -5.73 -1.60
N CYS A 84 -32.69 -5.12 -2.48
CA CYS A 84 -33.31 -5.82 -3.59
C CYS A 84 -32.29 -6.16 -4.68
N CYS A 85 -31.63 -7.32 -4.57
CA CYS A 85 -30.58 -7.71 -5.50
C CYS A 85 -31.18 -8.28 -6.79
N THR A 86 -30.69 -7.77 -7.91
CA THR A 86 -31.08 -8.18 -9.27
C THR A 86 -29.92 -8.80 -10.04
N ASP A 87 -28.86 -9.21 -9.34
CA ASP A 87 -27.66 -9.77 -9.95
C ASP A 87 -27.86 -11.25 -10.29
N CYS A 88 -27.15 -11.73 -11.31
CA CYS A 88 -27.22 -13.14 -11.71
C CYS A 88 -26.56 -14.09 -10.72
N ASP A 89 -25.51 -13.62 -10.04
CA ASP A 89 -24.69 -14.40 -9.13
C ASP A 89 -24.86 -13.79 -7.71
N ILE A 90 -25.69 -14.46 -6.90
CA ILE A 90 -26.08 -14.06 -5.54
C ILE A 90 -25.59 -15.13 -4.55
N GLY A 91 -24.96 -14.72 -3.45
CA GLY A 91 -24.65 -15.59 -2.32
C GLY A 91 -23.22 -15.49 -1.80
N ASP A 92 -22.24 -15.29 -2.69
CA ASP A 92 -20.84 -15.13 -2.30
C ASP A 92 -20.61 -13.75 -1.68
N GLU A 93 -20.25 -13.70 -0.40
CA GLU A 93 -20.00 -12.47 0.36
C GLU A 93 -18.60 -11.86 0.08
N LYS A 94 -18.18 -11.93 -1.18
CA LYS A 94 -16.84 -11.61 -1.69
C LYS A 94 -16.29 -10.26 -1.20
N TYR A 95 -17.17 -9.28 -1.02
CA TYR A 95 -16.81 -7.93 -0.65
C TYR A 95 -17.07 -7.57 0.83
N ARG A 96 -17.53 -8.51 1.69
CA ARG A 96 -17.82 -8.25 3.12
C ARG A 96 -16.62 -7.67 3.87
N ASN A 97 -15.47 -8.31 3.72
CA ASN A 97 -14.22 -7.85 4.32
C ASN A 97 -13.47 -6.87 3.42
N THR A 98 -14.10 -6.35 2.34
CA THR A 98 -13.45 -5.42 1.43
C THR A 98 -13.62 -3.97 1.88
N ALA A 99 -12.62 -3.15 1.59
CA ALA A 99 -12.63 -1.71 1.83
C ALA A 99 -12.02 -0.98 0.63
N VAL A 100 -12.59 0.15 0.22
CA VAL A 100 -12.11 0.94 -0.93
C VAL A 100 -11.27 2.11 -0.45
N GLY A 101 -10.05 2.18 -1.00
CA GLY A 101 -9.08 3.25 -0.77
C GLY A 101 -9.40 4.59 -1.40
N PRO A 102 -8.67 5.64 -1.00
CA PRO A 102 -8.84 7.00 -1.51
C PRO A 102 -8.48 7.14 -3.00
N TYR A 103 -7.98 6.08 -3.63
CA TYR A 103 -7.67 5.99 -5.06
C TYR A 103 -8.47 4.89 -5.79
N GLY A 104 -9.52 4.35 -5.16
CA GLY A 104 -10.47 3.45 -5.81
C GLY A 104 -10.05 1.98 -5.83
N TYR A 105 -9.09 1.60 -4.99
CA TYR A 105 -8.60 0.23 -4.89
C TYR A 105 -9.26 -0.51 -3.73
N MET A 106 -9.77 -1.72 -4.00
CA MET A 106 -10.34 -2.64 -3.01
C MET A 106 -9.25 -3.41 -2.25
N VAL A 107 -9.40 -3.63 -0.93
CA VAL A 107 -8.63 -4.65 -0.20
C VAL A 107 -9.44 -5.40 0.84
N ASN A 108 -9.06 -6.67 1.04
CA ASN A 108 -9.48 -7.49 2.17
C ASN A 108 -8.83 -7.04 3.50
N LYS A 109 -9.65 -6.58 4.45
CA LYS A 109 -9.31 -6.20 5.83
C LYS A 109 -8.73 -7.36 6.67
N GLU A 110 -8.86 -8.61 6.23
CA GLU A 110 -8.27 -9.79 6.89
C GLU A 110 -6.82 -10.05 6.45
N GLY A 111 -6.25 -9.22 5.59
CA GLY A 111 -4.84 -9.30 5.16
C GLY A 111 -3.81 -8.99 6.25
N PRO A 112 -2.51 -8.97 5.90
CA PRO A 112 -1.43 -8.59 6.81
C PRO A 112 -1.58 -7.16 7.34
N VAL A 113 -1.23 -6.94 8.62
CA VAL A 113 -1.37 -5.64 9.31
C VAL A 113 -0.55 -4.55 8.61
N ALA A 114 0.64 -4.88 8.12
CA ALA A 114 1.52 -3.96 7.40
C ALA A 114 0.85 -3.38 6.15
N ARG A 115 0.04 -4.19 5.45
CA ARG A 115 -0.74 -3.73 4.30
C ARG A 115 -1.75 -2.70 4.76
N GLN A 116 -2.56 -3.01 5.76
CA GLN A 116 -3.58 -2.09 6.31
C GLN A 116 -2.95 -0.77 6.76
N LYS A 117 -1.88 -0.82 7.56
CA LYS A 117 -1.23 0.36 8.13
C LYS A 117 -0.63 1.29 7.10
N CYS A 118 0.00 0.74 6.05
CA CYS A 118 0.47 1.56 4.95
C CYS A 118 -0.68 2.36 4.30
N PHE A 119 -1.85 1.72 4.08
CA PHE A 119 -2.98 2.40 3.47
C PHE A 119 -3.71 3.39 4.40
N GLU A 120 -3.75 3.13 5.71
CA GLU A 120 -4.20 4.12 6.71
C GLU A 120 -3.31 5.37 6.64
N HIS A 121 -1.99 5.19 6.51
CA HIS A 121 -1.05 6.30 6.34
C HIS A 121 -1.37 7.12 5.08
N PHE A 122 -1.46 6.49 3.90
CA PHE A 122 -1.77 7.19 2.64
C PHE A 122 -3.17 7.83 2.59
N GLN A 123 -4.11 7.40 3.45
CA GLN A 123 -5.41 8.05 3.65
C GLN A 123 -5.33 9.31 4.52
N SER A 124 -4.37 9.38 5.44
CA SER A 124 -4.18 10.52 6.34
C SER A 124 -3.45 11.70 5.71
N LEU A 125 -2.86 11.53 4.52
CA LEU A 125 -2.06 12.55 3.86
C LEU A 125 -2.90 13.79 3.49
N PRO A 126 -2.41 15.02 3.75
CA PRO A 126 -3.11 16.26 3.41
C PRO A 126 -3.05 16.61 1.91
N PHE A 127 -2.63 15.67 1.06
CA PHE A 127 -2.53 15.82 -0.39
C PHE A 127 -2.78 14.48 -1.08
N THR A 128 -3.39 14.50 -2.25
CA THR A 128 -3.65 13.29 -3.04
C THR A 128 -2.45 12.92 -3.90
N CYS A 129 -2.07 11.65 -3.85
CA CYS A 129 -1.22 11.05 -4.86
C CYS A 129 -1.99 10.89 -6.16
N ARG A 130 -1.46 11.38 -7.29
CA ARG A 130 -2.07 11.15 -8.60
C ARG A 130 -1.66 9.78 -9.16
N PHE A 131 -2.57 8.82 -9.10
CA PHE A 131 -2.45 7.54 -9.80
C PHE A 131 -3.03 7.67 -11.22
N PRO A 132 -2.30 7.26 -12.28
CA PRO A 132 -2.87 7.10 -13.61
C PRO A 132 -3.67 5.79 -13.67
N GLY A 133 -4.87 5.80 -13.10
CA GLY A 133 -5.74 4.62 -13.04
C GLY A 133 -7.21 5.01 -13.03
N ASN A 134 -7.94 4.63 -14.09
CA ASN A 134 -9.39 4.69 -14.11
C ASN A 134 -9.95 3.28 -13.89
N PHE A 135 -10.92 3.17 -12.99
CA PHE A 135 -11.77 1.98 -12.85
C PHE A 135 -13.17 2.27 -13.40
N ILE A 136 -13.87 1.22 -13.84
CA ILE A 136 -15.27 1.30 -14.28
C ILE A 136 -16.03 0.14 -13.64
N ILE A 137 -17.10 0.44 -12.93
CA ILE A 137 -18.09 -0.53 -12.43
C ILE A 137 -19.26 -0.52 -13.42
N SER A 138 -19.38 -1.55 -14.24
CA SER A 138 -20.49 -1.68 -15.21
C SER A 138 -21.49 -2.71 -14.71
N LYS A 139 -22.74 -2.29 -14.50
CA LYS A 139 -23.90 -3.18 -14.32
C LYS A 139 -24.61 -3.34 -15.66
N MET A 140 -24.75 -4.57 -16.14
CA MET A 140 -25.23 -4.89 -17.50
C MET A 140 -26.34 -5.93 -17.45
N TRP A 141 -27.46 -5.66 -18.12
CA TRP A 141 -28.60 -6.58 -18.19
C TRP A 141 -28.34 -7.77 -19.13
N ASP A 142 -28.53 -8.99 -18.64
CA ASP A 142 -28.52 -10.24 -19.42
C ASP A 142 -29.97 -10.62 -19.79
N ASN A 143 -30.30 -10.51 -21.07
CA ASN A 143 -31.63 -10.85 -21.60
C ASN A 143 -31.99 -12.34 -21.46
N ASN A 144 -31.01 -13.24 -21.48
CA ASN A 144 -31.24 -14.69 -21.41
C ASN A 144 -31.52 -15.11 -19.97
N ARG A 145 -30.73 -14.59 -19.02
CA ARG A 145 -30.87 -14.89 -17.59
C ARG A 145 -31.88 -14.01 -16.86
N ARG A 146 -32.30 -12.88 -17.46
CA ARG A 146 -33.20 -11.86 -16.88
C ARG A 146 -32.72 -11.28 -15.55
N CYS A 147 -31.41 -11.02 -15.48
CA CYS A 147 -30.73 -10.49 -14.31
C CYS A 147 -29.57 -9.60 -14.77
N HIS A 148 -28.95 -8.90 -13.84
CA HIS A 148 -27.76 -8.09 -14.10
C HIS A 148 -26.48 -8.89 -13.88
N THR A 149 -25.61 -8.85 -14.87
CA THR A 149 -24.19 -9.13 -14.68
C THR A 149 -23.48 -7.86 -14.21
N HIS A 150 -22.37 -8.02 -13.49
CA HIS A 150 -21.51 -6.90 -13.13
C HIS A 150 -20.11 -7.15 -13.68
N SER A 151 -19.41 -6.10 -14.07
CA SER A 151 -17.99 -6.17 -14.39
C SER A 151 -17.24 -5.01 -13.76
N PHE A 152 -16.07 -5.31 -13.24
CA PHE A 152 -15.11 -4.33 -12.75
C PHE A 152 -13.91 -4.34 -13.71
N LYS A 153 -13.60 -3.18 -14.30
CA LYS A 153 -12.46 -3.03 -15.21
C LYS A 153 -11.53 -1.96 -14.66
N THR A 154 -10.22 -2.24 -14.67
CA THR A 154 -9.16 -1.28 -14.34
C THR A 154 -8.24 -1.12 -15.54
N ASN A 155 -7.82 0.11 -15.82
CA ASN A 155 -6.69 0.37 -16.72
C ASN A 155 -5.44 0.58 -15.86
N GLY A 156 -4.64 -0.47 -15.67
CA GLY A 156 -3.44 -0.47 -14.80
C GLY A 156 -3.36 -1.73 -13.92
N VAL A 157 -2.17 -1.98 -13.35
CA VAL A 157 -1.93 -3.07 -12.38
C VAL A 157 -2.76 -2.83 -11.12
N GLY A 158 -3.31 -3.90 -10.54
CA GLY A 158 -4.43 -3.82 -9.59
C GLY A 158 -4.07 -3.89 -8.10
N PHE A 159 -5.13 -3.78 -7.28
CA PHE A 159 -5.23 -4.31 -5.90
C PHE A 159 -4.40 -3.66 -4.76
N ALA A 160 -4.91 -2.57 -4.14
CA ALA A 160 -5.26 -2.50 -2.69
C ALA A 160 -5.56 -1.08 -2.10
N ALA A 161 -6.45 -0.95 -1.09
CA ALA A 161 -6.13 -0.19 0.13
C ALA A 161 -6.71 1.23 0.37
N GLY A 162 -7.63 1.54 1.30
CA GLY A 162 -8.55 0.80 2.18
C GLY A 162 -9.61 1.75 2.80
N GLY A 163 -10.51 1.32 3.70
CA GLY A 163 -11.65 2.15 4.12
C GLY A 163 -12.33 1.79 5.45
N ARG A 164 -13.04 2.79 6.03
CA ARG A 164 -13.61 2.80 7.40
C ARG A 164 -14.56 1.63 7.69
N ASN A 165 -14.84 1.37 8.98
CA ASN A 165 -15.80 0.34 9.38
C ASN A 165 -17.24 0.74 9.00
N ALA A 166 -17.95 -0.20 8.40
CA ALA A 166 -19.39 -0.11 8.09
C ALA A 166 -20.28 -0.20 9.34
N GLU A 167 -19.69 -0.47 10.51
CA GLU A 167 -20.39 -0.67 11.79
C GLU A 167 -21.04 0.60 12.37
N ARG A 168 -20.83 1.78 11.76
CA ARG A 168 -21.41 3.04 12.24
C ARG A 168 -22.07 3.85 11.12
N TRP A 169 -23.39 3.82 11.12
CA TRP A 169 -24.24 4.67 10.31
C TRP A 169 -24.15 6.14 10.76
N GLU A 170 -23.55 6.98 9.93
CA GLU A 170 -23.87 8.40 9.87
C GLU A 170 -23.96 8.79 8.39
N PHE A 171 -25.16 9.16 7.92
CA PHE A 171 -25.37 9.78 6.61
C PHE A 171 -25.12 11.30 6.73
N PRO A 172 -24.08 11.88 6.12
CA PRO A 172 -23.99 13.31 5.95
C PRO A 172 -24.76 13.68 4.68
N HIS A 173 -25.93 14.30 4.84
CA HIS A 173 -26.64 14.89 3.71
C HIS A 173 -25.76 15.95 3.02
N VAL A 174 -25.55 15.76 1.71
CA VAL A 174 -25.22 16.74 0.67
C VAL A 174 -24.83 18.15 1.16
N LYS A 175 -23.52 18.44 1.26
CA LYS A 175 -23.03 19.83 1.31
C LYS A 175 -21.58 20.02 0.84
N TRP A 176 -21.30 19.66 -0.42
CA TRP A 176 -19.98 19.84 -1.03
C TRP A 176 -20.05 20.63 -2.34
N LEU A 177 -19.95 21.97 -2.25
CA LEU A 177 -19.91 22.83 -3.44
C LEU A 177 -18.92 24.01 -3.39
N GLU A 178 -18.20 24.24 -2.28
CA GLU A 178 -17.36 25.46 -2.12
C GLU A 178 -15.83 25.25 -2.13
N GLU A 179 -15.32 24.03 -1.98
CA GLU A 179 -13.85 23.79 -1.94
C GLU A 179 -13.16 23.67 -3.32
N ARG A 180 -13.88 23.91 -4.43
CA ARG A 180 -13.35 23.86 -5.80
C ARG A 180 -12.45 25.06 -6.20
N LYS A 181 -11.67 25.63 -5.26
CA LYS A 181 -10.83 26.82 -5.50
C LYS A 181 -9.35 26.75 -5.10
N CYS A 182 -8.85 25.60 -4.65
CA CYS A 182 -7.41 25.40 -4.43
C CYS A 182 -6.87 24.17 -5.19
N HIS A 183 -5.64 24.29 -5.69
CA HIS A 183 -4.83 23.22 -6.32
C HIS A 183 -5.22 22.73 -7.72
N ASN A 184 -5.24 23.64 -8.70
CA ASN A 184 -4.96 23.28 -10.08
C ASN A 184 -3.44 23.30 -10.35
N HIS A 185 -2.71 22.29 -9.85
CA HIS A 185 -1.35 22.00 -10.30
C HIS A 185 -1.37 20.80 -11.24
N SER A 186 -1.29 21.09 -12.54
CA SER A 186 -1.08 20.11 -13.59
C SER A 186 0.36 19.56 -13.52
N PHE A 187 0.57 18.51 -12.74
CA PHE A 187 1.72 17.63 -12.96
C PHE A 187 1.45 16.82 -14.23
N GLU A 188 2.27 17.03 -15.26
CA GLU A 188 2.22 16.19 -16.46
C GLU A 188 2.70 14.77 -16.13
N PRO A 189 2.12 13.74 -16.76
CA PRO A 189 2.59 12.38 -16.64
C PRO A 189 3.92 12.24 -17.37
N VAL A 190 5.04 12.57 -16.70
CA VAL A 190 6.36 12.10 -17.12
C VAL A 190 6.34 10.58 -17.02
N TYR A 191 6.10 9.93 -18.16
CA TYR A 191 6.49 8.56 -18.40
C TYR A 191 8.02 8.53 -18.28
N VAL A 192 8.53 8.09 -17.14
CA VAL A 192 9.97 7.82 -17.00
C VAL A 192 10.26 6.61 -17.87
N ALA A 193 10.72 6.87 -19.09
CA ALA A 193 11.21 5.82 -19.95
C ALA A 193 12.33 5.10 -19.20
N SER A 194 12.24 3.76 -19.12
CA SER A 194 13.29 2.94 -18.50
C SER A 194 14.61 3.28 -19.17
N THR A 195 15.45 3.97 -18.43
CA THR A 195 16.74 4.45 -18.89
C THR A 195 17.71 3.33 -18.59
N VAL A 196 18.21 2.76 -19.68
CA VAL A 196 19.20 1.68 -19.72
C VAL A 196 20.52 2.28 -19.20
N GLY A 197 21.08 1.69 -18.15
CA GLY A 197 22.09 2.30 -17.26
C GLY A 197 21.50 2.96 -15.98
N GLY A 198 22.28 2.98 -14.89
CA GLY A 198 21.90 3.68 -13.65
C GLY A 198 21.81 5.21 -13.84
N ARG A 199 20.88 5.86 -13.13
CA ARG A 199 20.61 7.31 -13.25
C ARG A 199 20.52 8.03 -11.91
N ASN A 200 20.67 9.36 -11.95
CA ASN A 200 20.26 10.23 -10.85
C ASN A 200 18.73 10.15 -10.64
N ALA A 201 18.31 10.14 -9.38
CA ALA A 201 16.93 10.36 -8.98
C ALA A 201 16.51 11.82 -9.19
N GLU A 202 15.22 12.05 -9.41
CA GLU A 202 14.59 13.36 -9.31
C GLU A 202 14.34 13.74 -7.84
N LYS A 203 14.13 15.03 -7.58
CA LYS A 203 13.84 15.52 -6.22
C LYS A 203 12.51 14.95 -5.74
N TRP A 204 12.53 14.32 -4.56
CA TRP A 204 11.39 13.64 -3.93
C TRP A 204 10.88 12.39 -4.67
N GLU A 205 11.65 11.83 -5.61
CA GLU A 205 11.22 10.65 -6.37
C GLU A 205 11.10 9.39 -5.50
N PHE A 206 11.99 9.21 -4.52
CA PHE A 206 11.99 8.07 -3.59
C PHE A 206 11.96 8.56 -2.13
N PRO A 207 10.80 9.08 -1.67
CA PRO A 207 10.70 9.84 -0.42
C PRO A 207 10.87 9.00 0.85
N HIS A 208 10.86 7.67 0.75
CA HIS A 208 11.06 6.72 1.87
C HIS A 208 12.51 6.29 2.07
N VAL A 209 13.43 6.63 1.17
CA VAL A 209 14.82 6.15 1.25
C VAL A 209 15.55 6.89 2.38
N ALA A 210 16.19 6.11 3.25
CA ALA A 210 16.97 6.59 4.38
C ALA A 210 18.47 6.42 4.13
N LEU A 211 19.28 7.36 4.60
CA LEU A 211 20.73 7.24 4.70
C LEU A 211 21.13 7.06 6.17
N LEU A 212 21.94 6.05 6.49
CA LEU A 212 22.21 5.60 7.87
C LEU A 212 23.63 5.93 8.32
N GLY A 213 23.71 6.57 9.49
CA GLY A 213 24.91 7.20 10.04
C GLY A 213 25.44 6.51 11.30
N TYR A 214 26.77 6.32 11.35
CA TYR A 214 27.51 5.74 12.47
C TYR A 214 28.43 6.79 13.10
N GLY A 215 28.51 6.82 14.43
CA GLY A 215 29.35 7.77 15.18
C GLY A 215 28.55 8.55 16.23
N ASN A 216 29.26 9.23 17.13
CA ASN A 216 28.65 9.90 18.28
C ASN A 216 27.96 11.22 17.90
N ASP A 217 28.49 11.94 16.90
CA ASP A 217 28.09 13.29 16.54
C ASP A 217 27.75 13.38 15.05
N VAL A 218 26.63 14.03 14.71
CA VAL A 218 26.08 14.12 13.35
C VAL A 218 27.08 14.63 12.31
N GLU A 219 27.87 15.66 12.65
CA GLU A 219 28.85 16.28 11.75
C GLU A 219 30.01 15.33 11.39
N SER A 220 30.35 14.41 12.30
CA SER A 220 31.42 13.42 12.10
C SER A 220 30.90 12.06 11.59
N ALA A 221 29.57 11.90 11.56
CA ALA A 221 28.93 10.62 11.30
C ALA A 221 29.30 10.09 9.92
N GLN A 222 29.68 8.82 9.87
CA GLN A 222 29.96 8.13 8.62
C GLN A 222 28.64 7.59 8.06
N TRP A 223 28.26 8.01 6.87
CA TRP A 223 27.00 7.63 6.24
C TRP A 223 27.23 6.51 5.21
N LEU A 224 26.96 5.26 5.59
CA LEU A 224 27.50 4.06 4.91
C LEU A 224 26.48 2.93 4.63
N CYS A 225 25.23 3.06 5.04
CA CYS A 225 24.15 2.15 4.65
C CYS A 225 22.88 2.91 4.26
N GLY A 226 22.01 2.27 3.48
CA GLY A 226 20.66 2.70 3.20
C GLY A 226 19.63 2.06 4.14
N GLY A 227 18.40 2.56 4.05
CA GLY A 227 17.21 1.98 4.67
C GLY A 227 15.93 2.46 3.99
N SER A 228 14.80 1.97 4.47
CA SER A 228 13.46 2.35 3.98
C SER A 228 12.56 2.70 5.15
N VAL A 229 11.98 3.89 5.16
CA VAL A 229 10.94 4.26 6.15
C VAL A 229 9.68 3.45 5.87
N ILE A 230 9.16 2.75 6.88
CA ILE A 230 7.99 1.86 6.75
C ILE A 230 6.84 2.21 7.71
N SER A 231 7.06 3.12 8.65
CA SER A 231 6.05 3.71 9.53
C SER A 231 6.57 5.00 10.17
N GLU A 232 5.72 5.65 10.96
CA GLU A 232 5.98 6.86 11.74
C GLU A 232 7.19 6.75 12.69
N ARG A 233 7.67 5.54 13.01
CA ARG A 233 8.82 5.33 13.91
C ARG A 233 9.84 4.29 13.45
N PHE A 234 9.58 3.55 12.36
CA PHE A 234 10.45 2.44 11.97
C PHE A 234 11.04 2.57 10.57
N ILE A 235 12.34 2.27 10.50
CA ILE A 235 13.12 2.15 9.28
C ILE A 235 13.58 0.70 9.14
N LEU A 236 13.32 0.11 7.98
CA LEU A 236 13.81 -1.21 7.57
C LEU A 236 15.21 -1.09 6.98
N THR A 237 16.13 -1.99 7.34
CA THR A 237 17.49 -2.06 6.79
C THR A 237 18.05 -3.48 6.88
N ALA A 238 19.28 -3.70 6.43
CA ALA A 238 19.97 -4.99 6.55
C ALA A 238 20.55 -5.17 7.97
N ALA A 239 20.56 -6.41 8.47
CA ALA A 239 21.10 -6.70 9.80
C ALA A 239 22.61 -6.42 9.88
N HIS A 240 23.36 -6.65 8.81
CA HIS A 240 24.80 -6.36 8.75
C HIS A 240 25.13 -4.87 8.85
N CYS A 241 24.18 -3.97 8.57
CA CYS A 241 24.36 -2.53 8.77
C CYS A 241 24.26 -2.13 10.25
N THR A 242 23.65 -2.92 11.13
CA THR A 242 23.32 -2.46 12.49
C THR A 242 24.53 -2.09 13.36
N SER A 243 25.71 -2.66 13.08
CA SER A 243 26.97 -2.24 13.70
C SER A 243 28.19 -2.62 12.85
N THR A 244 29.26 -1.83 12.97
CA THR A 244 30.57 -2.16 12.41
C THR A 244 31.62 -2.24 13.52
N ARG A 245 32.70 -3.00 13.28
CA ARG A 245 33.80 -3.17 14.24
C ARG A 245 34.57 -1.87 14.53
N VAL A 246 34.52 -0.89 13.62
CA VAL A 246 35.32 0.35 13.70
C VAL A 246 34.48 1.55 14.15
N LEU A 247 33.24 1.66 13.68
CA LEU A 247 32.38 2.84 13.88
C LEU A 247 31.30 2.61 14.95
N GLY A 248 31.18 1.40 15.49
CA GLY A 248 30.12 1.03 16.43
C GLY A 248 28.77 0.84 15.74
N SER A 249 27.69 1.08 16.48
CA SER A 249 26.31 0.94 16.01
C SER A 249 25.81 2.13 15.19
N ILE A 250 24.79 1.91 14.37
CA ILE A 250 24.02 3.01 13.76
C ILE A 250 23.48 3.91 14.88
N THR A 251 23.65 5.22 14.73
CA THR A 251 23.19 6.22 15.69
C THR A 251 22.17 7.17 15.06
N TYR A 252 22.22 7.37 13.74
CA TYR A 252 21.38 8.34 13.02
C TYR A 252 20.77 7.77 11.74
N ALA A 253 19.62 8.32 11.35
CA ALA A 253 19.05 8.21 10.01
C ALA A 253 18.76 9.61 9.45
N ALA A 254 19.21 9.89 8.23
CA ALA A 254 18.90 11.10 7.48
C ALA A 254 17.86 10.78 6.40
N LEU A 255 16.79 11.57 6.36
CA LEU A 255 15.63 11.38 5.50
C LEU A 255 15.36 12.65 4.67
N GLY A 256 14.69 12.51 3.53
CA GLY A 256 14.23 13.63 2.68
C GLY A 256 15.32 14.37 1.88
N LEU A 257 16.57 13.92 1.97
CA LEU A 257 17.71 14.44 1.21
C LEU A 257 17.75 13.89 -0.24
N LEU A 258 18.29 14.67 -1.18
CA LEU A 258 18.62 14.20 -2.54
C LEU A 258 20.12 13.98 -2.70
N LYS A 259 20.93 14.89 -2.13
CA LYS A 259 22.39 14.85 -2.23
C LYS A 259 23.08 14.78 -0.87
N ARG A 260 24.24 14.14 -0.86
CA ARG A 260 25.19 14.14 0.28
C ARG A 260 25.89 15.49 0.48
N SER A 261 25.89 16.34 -0.55
CA SER A 261 26.37 17.72 -0.51
C SER A 261 25.28 18.76 -0.23
N ASP A 262 24.00 18.37 -0.10
CA ASP A 262 22.94 19.30 0.29
C ASP A 262 23.18 19.79 1.74
N PRO A 263 22.86 21.06 2.08
CA PRO A 263 23.07 21.61 3.42
C PRO A 263 22.41 20.77 4.52
N ALA A 264 23.04 20.70 5.69
CA ALA A 264 22.58 19.87 6.81
C ALA A 264 21.17 20.23 7.28
N GLU A 265 20.75 21.49 7.11
CA GLU A 265 19.40 21.98 7.44
C GLU A 265 18.31 21.43 6.50
N SER A 266 18.68 20.89 5.34
CA SER A 266 17.74 20.21 4.43
C SER A 266 17.58 18.72 4.73
N TRP A 267 18.41 18.16 5.62
CA TRP A 267 18.34 16.76 6.03
C TRP A 267 17.41 16.63 7.24
N LYS A 268 16.41 15.76 7.16
CA LYS A 268 15.59 15.40 8.32
C LYS A 268 16.29 14.29 9.09
N ILE A 269 17.10 14.67 10.09
CA ILE A 269 17.95 13.74 10.85
C ILE A 269 17.23 13.27 12.12
N TYR A 270 17.11 11.96 12.26
CA TYR A 270 16.50 11.27 13.40
C TYR A 270 17.54 10.43 14.11
N LYS A 271 17.56 10.48 15.44
CA LYS A 271 18.39 9.61 16.28
C LYS A 271 17.71 8.26 16.46
N ILE A 272 18.49 7.18 16.40
CA ILE A 272 18.01 5.81 16.60
C ILE A 272 17.95 5.52 18.10
N LYS A 273 16.77 5.15 18.58
CA LYS A 273 16.46 4.80 19.97
C LYS A 273 16.69 3.31 20.23
N ARG A 274 16.31 2.44 19.30
CA ARG A 274 16.41 0.99 19.44
C ARG A 274 16.74 0.34 18.10
N ILE A 275 17.64 -0.63 18.13
CA ILE A 275 18.02 -1.48 17.00
C ILE A 275 17.46 -2.87 17.27
N ILE A 276 16.73 -3.44 16.29
CA ILE A 276 16.03 -4.71 16.42
C ILE A 276 16.43 -5.61 15.25
N VAL A 277 17.49 -6.39 15.47
CA VAL A 277 18.00 -7.38 14.51
C VAL A 277 17.09 -8.61 14.51
N HIS A 278 16.85 -9.22 13.34
CA HIS A 278 16.10 -10.47 13.25
C HIS A 278 16.73 -11.55 14.16
N PRO A 279 15.94 -12.27 15.00
CA PRO A 279 16.49 -13.16 16.04
C PRO A 279 17.36 -14.30 15.47
N GLU A 280 17.09 -14.74 14.25
CA GLU A 280 17.88 -15.77 13.55
C GLU A 280 19.11 -15.23 12.81
N TYR A 281 19.31 -13.91 12.73
CA TYR A 281 20.54 -13.36 12.17
C TYR A 281 21.75 -13.70 13.06
N LYS A 282 22.83 -14.18 12.44
CA LYS A 282 24.08 -14.58 13.12
C LYS A 282 25.26 -14.15 12.26
N ALA A 283 25.73 -12.91 12.42
CA ALA A 283 26.91 -12.41 11.70
C ALA A 283 28.10 -13.38 11.84
N PRO A 284 28.85 -13.69 10.77
CA PRO A 284 28.82 -13.08 9.42
C PRO A 284 27.89 -13.79 8.40
N SER A 285 26.89 -14.55 8.84
CA SER A 285 25.90 -15.21 7.96
C SER A 285 25.21 -14.25 6.99
N LYS A 286 24.82 -14.78 5.82
CA LYS A 286 24.03 -14.09 4.79
C LYS A 286 22.54 -14.46 4.80
N TYR A 287 22.09 -15.26 5.78
CA TYR A 287 20.67 -15.53 6.02
C TYR A 287 20.09 -14.56 7.07
N HIS A 288 18.79 -14.27 6.95
CA HIS A 288 18.04 -13.38 7.86
C HIS A 288 18.67 -11.97 8.00
N ASP A 289 19.27 -11.46 6.92
CA ASP A 289 19.98 -10.19 6.91
C ASP A 289 19.00 -9.01 6.81
N ILE A 290 18.25 -8.80 7.90
CA ILE A 290 17.19 -7.80 8.03
C ILE A 290 17.10 -7.29 9.48
N ALA A 291 16.89 -5.99 9.64
CA ALA A 291 16.76 -5.32 10.92
C ALA A 291 15.78 -4.14 10.84
N LEU A 292 15.23 -3.79 11.99
CA LEU A 292 14.38 -2.62 12.19
C LEU A 292 15.10 -1.62 13.10
N LEU A 293 15.03 -0.34 12.74
CA LEU A 293 15.52 0.78 13.54
C LEU A 293 14.32 1.60 14.01
N GLU A 294 14.18 1.77 15.33
CA GLU A 294 13.17 2.63 15.93
C GLU A 294 13.77 4.03 16.17
N THR A 295 13.12 5.07 15.65
CA THR A 295 13.52 6.46 15.88
C THR A 295 13.08 6.97 17.26
N GLU A 296 13.87 7.84 17.86
CA GLU A 296 13.58 8.46 19.17
C GLU A 296 12.30 9.31 19.11
N THR A 297 12.15 10.11 18.06
CA THR A 297 10.96 10.92 17.75
C THR A 297 10.17 10.31 16.58
N GLU A 298 8.89 10.66 16.49
CA GLU A 298 8.06 10.36 15.31
C GLU A 298 8.61 11.07 14.06
N ILE A 299 8.54 10.39 12.93
CA ILE A 299 8.93 10.86 11.61
C ILE A 299 7.81 11.74 11.05
N ALA A 300 8.11 13.03 10.86
CA ALA A 300 7.16 14.00 10.30
C ALA A 300 7.04 13.82 8.77
N PHE A 301 5.99 13.10 8.36
CA PHE A 301 5.69 12.85 6.95
C PHE A 301 5.18 14.10 6.21
N GLY A 302 5.44 14.15 4.90
CA GLY A 302 5.17 15.28 4.03
C GLY A 302 5.44 14.94 2.55
N ARG A 303 5.35 15.93 1.66
CA ARG A 303 5.54 15.70 0.20
C ARG A 303 6.95 15.22 -0.17
N ASP A 304 7.91 15.44 0.71
CA ASP A 304 9.33 15.15 0.60
C ASP A 304 9.77 13.93 1.43
N LEU A 305 8.87 13.35 2.23
CA LEU A 305 9.13 12.21 3.11
C LEU A 305 7.83 11.43 3.35
N LEU A 306 7.76 10.20 2.85
CA LEU A 306 6.63 9.28 2.96
C LEU A 306 7.14 7.89 3.34
N PRO A 307 6.34 7.01 3.96
CA PRO A 307 6.72 5.62 4.13
C PRO A 307 6.52 4.84 2.83
N ALA A 308 7.27 3.77 2.64
CA ALA A 308 6.96 2.74 1.65
C ALA A 308 6.13 1.63 2.31
N CYS A 309 5.26 0.99 1.51
CA CYS A 309 4.61 -0.24 1.92
C CYS A 309 5.61 -1.41 1.88
N LEU A 310 5.32 -2.47 2.64
CA LEU A 310 5.97 -3.76 2.46
C LEU A 310 5.30 -4.54 1.33
N ASP A 311 6.07 -5.31 0.58
CA ASP A 311 5.51 -6.43 -0.19
C ASP A 311 5.02 -7.54 0.76
N ILE A 312 3.90 -8.15 0.40
CA ILE A 312 3.29 -9.28 1.11
C ILE A 312 3.17 -10.54 0.25
N GLY A 313 3.89 -10.62 -0.88
CA GLY A 313 4.04 -11.82 -1.70
C GLY A 313 2.82 -12.16 -2.57
N VAL A 314 2.00 -11.15 -2.92
CA VAL A 314 0.76 -11.36 -3.70
C VAL A 314 1.02 -11.37 -5.21
N GLU A 315 2.02 -10.64 -5.70
CA GLU A 315 2.32 -10.52 -7.14
C GLU A 315 3.81 -10.73 -7.42
N TRP A 316 4.12 -11.44 -8.50
CA TRP A 316 5.49 -11.64 -8.98
C TRP A 316 5.99 -10.38 -9.71
N GLN A 317 7.20 -9.92 -9.36
CA GLN A 317 7.76 -8.66 -9.84
C GLN A 317 9.02 -8.90 -10.68
N ARG A 318 8.84 -9.02 -12.00
CA ARG A 318 9.97 -9.27 -12.93
C ARG A 318 11.04 -8.18 -12.88
N PHE A 319 10.62 -6.92 -12.76
CA PHE A 319 11.50 -5.76 -12.72
C PHE A 319 11.28 -4.98 -11.43
N ALA A 320 12.36 -4.45 -10.85
CA ALA A 320 12.32 -3.63 -9.66
C ALA A 320 13.44 -2.58 -9.69
N ASP A 321 13.21 -1.45 -9.04
CA ASP A 321 14.21 -0.40 -8.87
C ASP A 321 14.97 -0.63 -7.57
N ALA A 322 16.30 -0.55 -7.62
CA ALA A 322 17.14 -0.37 -6.43
C ALA A 322 17.61 1.09 -6.37
N SER A 323 17.68 1.67 -5.17
CA SER A 323 18.11 3.06 -5.00
C SER A 323 18.96 3.29 -3.75
N GLY A 324 19.94 4.19 -3.87
CA GLY A 324 20.89 4.49 -2.80
C GLY A 324 22.00 5.47 -3.18
N TRP A 325 22.90 5.73 -2.22
CA TRP A 325 24.07 6.60 -2.38
C TRP A 325 25.39 5.83 -2.27
N GLY A 326 25.38 4.56 -2.70
CA GLY A 326 26.54 3.70 -2.78
C GLY A 326 27.57 4.18 -3.82
N ARG A 327 28.66 3.41 -3.95
CA ARG A 327 29.71 3.74 -4.93
C ARG A 327 29.21 3.55 -6.35
N LEU A 328 29.63 4.44 -7.24
CA LEU A 328 29.36 4.36 -8.69
C LEU A 328 30.11 3.23 -9.43
N GLY A 329 30.70 2.29 -8.67
CA GLY A 329 31.46 1.14 -9.17
C GLY A 329 32.50 0.65 -8.15
N HIS A 330 33.12 -0.50 -8.40
CA HIS A 330 34.17 -1.06 -7.53
C HIS A 330 35.30 -0.03 -7.29
N ARG A 331 35.56 0.29 -6.00
CA ARG A 331 36.52 1.30 -5.53
C ARG A 331 36.30 2.74 -6.02
N GLN A 332 35.15 3.06 -6.60
CA GLN A 332 34.82 4.45 -6.97
C GLN A 332 34.35 5.28 -5.76
N ALA A 333 34.15 6.58 -5.99
CA ALA A 333 33.54 7.46 -5.00
C ALA A 333 32.07 7.06 -4.74
N LEU A 334 31.58 7.39 -3.54
CA LEU A 334 30.16 7.33 -3.19
C LEU A 334 29.40 8.34 -4.04
N ALA A 335 28.19 8.00 -4.49
CA ALA A 335 27.36 8.91 -5.26
C ALA A 335 26.95 10.11 -4.40
N ASP A 336 27.14 11.33 -4.92
CA ASP A 336 26.64 12.54 -4.26
C ASP A 336 25.11 12.61 -4.36
N VAL A 337 24.57 12.47 -5.58
CA VAL A 337 23.12 12.41 -5.85
C VAL A 337 22.60 10.99 -5.69
N LEU A 338 21.40 10.82 -5.13
CA LEU A 338 20.71 9.53 -5.05
C LEU A 338 20.67 8.85 -6.42
N GLN A 339 21.14 7.61 -6.50
CA GLN A 339 21.10 6.80 -7.72
C GLN A 339 19.89 5.87 -7.73
N VAL A 340 19.48 5.50 -8.93
CA VAL A 340 18.39 4.57 -9.23
C VAL A 340 18.87 3.64 -10.34
N VAL A 341 18.62 2.35 -10.20
CA VAL A 341 18.87 1.34 -11.22
C VAL A 341 17.66 0.41 -11.33
N ASN A 342 17.18 0.19 -12.55
CA ASN A 342 16.16 -0.82 -12.83
C ASN A 342 16.82 -2.17 -13.08
N LEU A 343 16.38 -3.21 -12.37
CA LEU A 343 16.97 -4.54 -12.35
C LEU A 343 15.93 -5.62 -12.67
N GLU A 344 16.36 -6.74 -13.25
CA GLU A 344 15.53 -7.90 -13.56
C GLU A 344 15.77 -9.04 -12.53
N GLU A 345 14.70 -9.74 -12.10
CA GLU A 345 14.82 -10.91 -11.21
C GLU A 345 15.47 -12.09 -11.95
N PHE A 346 16.47 -12.70 -11.32
CA PHE A 346 17.08 -13.94 -11.80
C PHE A 346 16.30 -15.14 -11.24
N ASN A 347 16.05 -16.13 -12.09
CA ASN A 347 15.39 -17.35 -11.64
C ASN A 347 16.24 -18.10 -10.58
N GLU A 348 15.58 -18.92 -9.76
CA GLU A 348 16.21 -19.68 -8.67
C GLU A 348 17.41 -20.52 -9.12
N THR A 349 17.34 -21.11 -10.31
CA THR A 349 18.41 -21.98 -10.83
C THR A 349 19.68 -21.18 -11.11
N ASP A 350 19.56 -19.97 -11.66
CA ASP A 350 20.71 -19.12 -11.96
C ASP A 350 21.25 -18.39 -10.72
N CYS A 351 20.36 -17.94 -9.82
CA CYS A 351 20.73 -17.54 -8.46
C CYS A 351 21.57 -18.61 -7.74
N SER A 352 21.10 -19.87 -7.73
CA SER A 352 21.78 -20.99 -7.06
C SER A 352 23.13 -21.33 -7.69
N LYS A 353 23.28 -21.22 -9.02
CA LYS A 353 24.57 -21.34 -9.70
C LYS A 353 25.54 -20.22 -9.30
N MET A 354 25.03 -19.01 -9.14
CA MET A 354 25.81 -17.80 -8.84
C MET A 354 26.25 -17.75 -7.37
N TYR A 355 25.39 -18.18 -6.45
CA TYR A 355 25.53 -18.15 -4.99
C TYR A 355 25.55 -19.56 -4.39
N ARG A 356 26.58 -20.32 -4.78
CA ARG A 356 26.83 -21.67 -4.27
C ARG A 356 27.18 -21.67 -2.76
N PRO A 357 26.98 -22.81 -2.06
CA PRO A 357 27.37 -22.95 -0.66
C PRO A 357 28.82 -22.51 -0.37
N HIS A 358 28.99 -21.66 0.63
CA HIS A 358 30.30 -21.23 1.13
C HIS A 358 30.24 -20.86 2.63
N ARG A 359 31.39 -20.55 3.24
CA ARG A 359 31.54 -20.33 4.70
C ARG A 359 30.59 -19.32 5.39
N HIS A 360 29.88 -18.48 4.65
CA HIS A 360 28.93 -17.48 5.16
C HIS A 360 27.51 -17.65 4.59
N LEU A 361 27.32 -18.60 3.67
CA LEU A 361 26.08 -18.95 3.01
C LEU A 361 26.07 -20.48 2.91
N VAL A 362 25.95 -21.13 4.07
CA VAL A 362 26.36 -22.54 4.28
C VAL A 362 25.51 -23.53 3.48
N HIS A 363 24.27 -23.16 3.16
CA HIS A 363 23.32 -23.95 2.37
C HIS A 363 23.18 -23.44 0.92
N GLY A 364 23.93 -22.40 0.53
CA GLY A 364 23.74 -21.71 -0.75
C GLY A 364 22.54 -20.75 -0.72
N TYR A 365 22.14 -20.27 -1.91
CA TYR A 365 20.94 -19.46 -2.10
C TYR A 365 19.66 -20.14 -1.57
N ASP A 366 18.80 -19.36 -0.93
CA ASP A 366 17.48 -19.80 -0.47
C ASP A 366 16.39 -18.85 -1.01
N HIS A 367 15.70 -19.25 -2.08
CA HIS A 367 14.68 -18.42 -2.73
C HIS A 367 13.51 -18.02 -1.81
N THR A 368 13.29 -18.75 -0.71
CA THR A 368 12.19 -18.44 0.24
C THR A 368 12.51 -17.20 1.08
N LYS A 369 13.80 -16.94 1.33
CA LYS A 369 14.31 -15.87 2.20
C LYS A 369 15.09 -14.80 1.44
N GLN A 370 15.51 -15.10 0.22
CA GLN A 370 16.38 -14.29 -0.61
C GLN A 370 15.81 -14.17 -2.03
N MET A 371 16.30 -13.18 -2.77
CA MET A 371 16.06 -12.95 -4.20
C MET A 371 17.34 -12.41 -4.82
N CYS A 372 17.57 -12.64 -6.12
CA CYS A 372 18.65 -11.97 -6.84
C CYS A 372 18.11 -11.11 -7.99
N TYR A 373 18.56 -9.86 -8.05
CA TYR A 373 18.22 -8.91 -9.10
C TYR A 373 19.50 -8.33 -9.68
N GLY A 374 19.56 -8.16 -11.00
CA GLY A 374 20.75 -7.71 -11.70
C GLY A 374 20.46 -7.31 -13.14
N SER A 375 21.51 -7.26 -13.97
CA SER A 375 21.39 -7.13 -15.41
C SER A 375 22.23 -8.15 -16.15
N ASN A 376 21.62 -8.82 -17.13
CA ASN A 376 22.30 -9.73 -18.07
C ASN A 376 22.97 -8.98 -19.24
N PHE A 377 22.63 -7.71 -19.44
CA PHE A 377 22.99 -6.96 -20.64
C PHE A 377 23.91 -5.77 -20.35
N GLU A 378 23.98 -5.34 -19.10
CA GLU A 378 24.71 -4.15 -18.68
C GLU A 378 25.53 -4.35 -17.41
N ILE A 379 26.45 -3.43 -17.18
CA ILE A 379 27.25 -3.34 -15.95
C ILE A 379 26.51 -2.42 -14.97
N VAL A 380 25.43 -2.93 -14.39
CA VAL A 380 24.64 -2.24 -13.36
C VAL A 380 24.32 -3.19 -12.21
N ASP A 381 24.62 -2.78 -10.98
CA ASP A 381 24.48 -3.56 -9.75
C ASP A 381 24.43 -2.59 -8.55
N THR A 382 23.87 -3.03 -7.42
CA THR A 382 24.04 -2.33 -6.12
C THR A 382 25.47 -2.44 -5.63
N CYS A 383 25.98 -1.44 -4.92
CA CYS A 383 27.37 -1.39 -4.50
C CYS A 383 27.57 -1.05 -3.00
N GLU A 384 28.83 -0.99 -2.56
CA GLU A 384 29.18 -0.54 -1.20
C GLU A 384 28.51 0.81 -0.90
N GLY A 385 27.68 0.85 0.15
CA GLY A 385 26.89 2.03 0.54
C GLY A 385 25.40 1.96 0.20
N ASP A 386 24.98 1.07 -0.71
CA ASP A 386 23.57 0.75 -0.97
C ASP A 386 23.02 -0.34 -0.03
N SER A 387 23.91 -1.03 0.71
CA SER A 387 23.58 -2.01 1.75
C SER A 387 22.45 -1.53 2.66
N GLY A 388 21.42 -2.34 2.82
CA GLY A 388 20.22 -2.03 3.61
C GLY A 388 19.17 -1.16 2.91
N GLY A 389 19.48 -0.57 1.75
CA GLY A 389 18.52 0.17 0.93
C GLY A 389 17.42 -0.71 0.32
N PRO A 390 16.34 -0.10 -0.22
CA PRO A 390 15.25 -0.81 -0.87
C PRO A 390 15.62 -1.37 -2.24
N LEU A 391 15.18 -2.60 -2.48
CA LEU A 391 14.71 -3.04 -3.78
C LEU A 391 13.18 -2.97 -3.78
N GLN A 392 12.60 -2.34 -4.79
CA GLN A 392 11.22 -1.85 -4.72
C GLN A 392 10.52 -1.80 -6.07
N VAL A 393 9.19 -1.86 -6.01
CA VAL A 393 8.32 -1.62 -7.17
C VAL A 393 7.39 -0.44 -6.90
N SER A 394 7.10 0.32 -7.95
CA SER A 394 6.23 1.50 -7.91
C SER A 394 4.89 1.19 -8.58
N ASN A 395 3.81 1.29 -7.81
CA ASN A 395 2.45 1.31 -8.36
C ASN A 395 2.00 2.74 -8.73
N SER A 396 2.70 3.76 -8.20
CA SER A 396 2.68 5.14 -8.68
C SER A 396 3.85 5.95 -8.11
N LYS A 397 4.02 7.18 -8.59
CA LYS A 397 5.06 8.14 -8.17
C LYS A 397 5.12 8.50 -6.68
N CYS A 398 4.20 7.99 -5.85
CA CYS A 398 4.27 8.13 -4.40
C CYS A 398 4.19 6.80 -3.63
N LEU A 399 3.72 5.73 -4.28
CA LEU A 399 3.42 4.45 -3.63
C LEU A 399 4.43 3.40 -4.08
N PHE A 400 5.40 3.18 -3.20
CA PHE A 400 6.44 2.18 -3.36
C PHE A 400 6.17 0.98 -2.45
N HIS A 401 6.42 -0.21 -2.97
CA HIS A 401 6.42 -1.45 -2.21
C HIS A 401 7.86 -1.98 -2.14
N VAL A 402 8.41 -2.08 -0.94
CA VAL A 402 9.73 -2.68 -0.71
C VAL A 402 9.58 -4.20 -0.82
N ILE A 403 10.12 -4.78 -1.89
CA ILE A 403 10.13 -6.23 -2.14
C ILE A 403 11.37 -6.90 -1.54
N GLY A 404 12.47 -6.15 -1.44
CA GLY A 404 13.76 -6.65 -1.00
C GLY A 404 14.59 -5.61 -0.23
N VAL A 405 15.53 -6.09 0.58
CA VAL A 405 16.54 -5.28 1.27
C VAL A 405 17.92 -5.66 0.78
N THR A 406 18.72 -4.70 0.30
CA THR A 406 20.07 -4.95 -0.25
C THR A 406 20.98 -5.60 0.79
N SER A 407 21.44 -6.83 0.55
CA SER A 407 22.15 -7.65 1.56
C SER A 407 23.59 -7.98 1.18
N TYR A 408 23.81 -8.54 -0.01
CA TYR A 408 25.12 -9.08 -0.40
C TYR A 408 25.28 -9.08 -1.91
N GLY A 409 26.51 -9.01 -2.40
CA GLY A 409 26.81 -9.06 -3.81
C GLY A 409 28.20 -9.62 -4.06
N LYS A 410 28.52 -9.86 -5.32
CA LYS A 410 29.92 -9.91 -5.77
C LYS A 410 30.41 -8.47 -5.96
N ASP A 411 31.68 -8.29 -6.32
CA ASP A 411 32.22 -6.96 -6.60
C ASP A 411 31.37 -6.23 -7.65
N CYS A 412 30.90 -5.03 -7.29
CA CYS A 412 30.02 -4.23 -8.14
C CYS A 412 30.67 -3.91 -9.49
N GLY A 413 29.88 -3.97 -10.55
CA GLY A 413 30.36 -3.69 -11.90
C GLY A 413 30.86 -4.91 -12.66
N ILE A 414 30.28 -6.09 -12.41
CA ILE A 414 30.48 -7.31 -13.21
C ILE A 414 29.22 -7.58 -14.04
N LEU A 415 29.36 -7.61 -15.37
CA LEU A 415 28.26 -7.91 -16.30
C LEU A 415 27.72 -9.33 -16.05
N GLY A 416 26.40 -9.49 -15.91
CA GLY A 416 25.78 -10.78 -15.57
C GLY A 416 25.95 -11.19 -14.11
N SER A 417 26.33 -10.26 -13.23
CA SER A 417 26.17 -10.39 -11.77
C SER A 417 24.76 -9.93 -11.36
N ALA A 418 24.22 -10.56 -10.32
CA ALA A 418 22.98 -10.16 -9.68
C ALA A 418 23.23 -9.98 -8.18
N GLY A 419 22.88 -8.81 -7.63
CA GLY A 419 22.89 -8.57 -6.19
C GLY A 419 21.89 -9.47 -5.47
N MET A 420 22.23 -9.87 -4.24
CA MET A 420 21.38 -10.64 -3.33
C MET A 420 20.64 -9.70 -2.38
N TYR A 421 19.33 -9.87 -2.31
CA TYR A 421 18.44 -9.10 -1.44
C TYR A 421 17.69 -10.03 -0.50
N THR A 422 17.42 -9.58 0.73
CA THR A 422 16.55 -10.29 1.68
C THR A 422 15.09 -10.09 1.26
N ARG A 423 14.34 -11.18 1.00
CA ARG A 423 12.96 -11.14 0.48
C ARG A 423 11.98 -10.69 1.57
N VAL A 424 11.45 -9.47 1.46
CA VAL A 424 10.66 -8.81 2.53
C VAL A 424 9.40 -9.60 2.90
N SER A 425 8.68 -10.14 1.92
CA SER A 425 7.42 -10.86 2.14
C SER A 425 7.53 -12.07 3.08
N TYR A 426 8.71 -12.71 3.18
CA TYR A 426 8.96 -13.78 4.16
C TYR A 426 8.99 -13.26 5.60
N TYR A 427 9.46 -12.02 5.81
CA TYR A 427 9.69 -11.43 7.13
C TYR A 427 8.54 -10.54 7.60
N VAL A 428 7.51 -10.31 6.78
CA VAL A 428 6.33 -9.50 7.17
C VAL A 428 5.74 -9.91 8.53
N PRO A 429 5.53 -11.21 8.87
CA PRO A 429 5.01 -11.58 10.18
C PRO A 429 5.92 -11.15 11.35
N TRP A 430 7.25 -11.21 11.17
CA TRP A 430 8.21 -10.71 12.16
C TRP A 430 8.17 -9.18 12.25
N ILE A 431 8.14 -8.48 11.11
CA ILE A 431 8.05 -7.02 11.08
C ILE A 431 6.77 -6.55 11.78
N GLU A 432 5.63 -7.15 11.47
CA GLU A 432 4.35 -6.83 12.11
C GLU A 432 4.38 -7.05 13.63
N SER A 433 4.98 -8.16 14.10
CA SER A 433 5.11 -8.44 15.54
C SER A 433 5.96 -7.43 16.31
N VAL A 434 6.76 -6.60 15.62
CA VAL A 434 7.64 -5.58 16.20
C VAL A 434 7.09 -4.16 16.03
N VAL A 435 6.54 -3.86 14.85
CA VAL A 435 6.10 -2.52 14.45
C VAL A 435 4.65 -2.24 14.87
N TRP A 436 3.77 -3.26 14.82
CA TRP A 436 2.34 -3.16 15.12
C TRP A 436 1.87 -4.31 16.06
N PRO A 437 2.51 -4.50 17.23
CA PRO A 437 2.25 -5.64 18.11
C PRO A 437 0.82 -5.67 18.67
N GLU A 438 0.22 -4.50 18.90
CA GLU A 438 -1.14 -4.38 19.44
C GLU A 438 -2.19 -4.84 18.42
N GLU A 439 -2.03 -4.45 17.15
CA GLU A 439 -2.90 -4.86 16.05
C GLU A 439 -2.75 -6.35 15.71
N VAL A 440 -1.54 -6.90 15.74
CA VAL A 440 -1.31 -8.35 15.57
C VAL A 440 -2.02 -9.14 16.66
N GLU A 441 -1.92 -8.71 17.92
CA GLU A 441 -2.57 -9.35 19.05
C GLU A 441 -4.10 -9.19 19.03
N ALA A 442 -4.62 -8.04 18.58
CA ALA A 442 -6.04 -7.82 18.37
C ALA A 442 -6.60 -8.74 17.26
N LYS A 443 -5.85 -8.90 16.16
CA LYS A 443 -6.20 -9.82 15.07
C LYS A 443 -6.23 -11.27 15.56
N ARG A 444 -5.17 -11.73 16.24
CA ARG A 444 -5.07 -13.09 16.81
C ARG A 444 -6.29 -13.43 17.69
N LYS A 445 -6.69 -12.50 18.57
CA LYS A 445 -7.89 -12.67 19.42
C LYS A 445 -9.19 -12.80 18.62
N LYS A 446 -9.34 -12.04 17.52
CA LYS A 446 -10.52 -12.12 16.64
C LYS A 446 -10.58 -13.47 15.92
N ASP A 447 -9.44 -13.94 15.41
CA ASP A 447 -9.33 -15.22 14.71
C ASP A 447 -9.63 -16.41 15.66
N GLU A 448 -9.14 -16.36 16.90
CA GLU A 448 -9.46 -17.34 17.95
C GLU A 448 -10.95 -17.35 18.33
N GLN A 449 -11.59 -16.18 18.42
CA GLN A 449 -13.04 -16.09 18.66
C GLN A 449 -13.85 -16.70 17.51
N TRP A 450 -13.44 -16.45 16.26
CA TRP A 450 -14.07 -17.04 15.08
C TRP A 450 -13.92 -18.56 15.06
N LEU A 451 -12.72 -19.08 15.30
CA LEU A 451 -12.46 -20.52 15.33
C LEU A 451 -13.26 -21.23 16.43
N ASN A 452 -13.31 -20.66 17.63
CA ASN A 452 -14.10 -21.23 18.72
C ASN A 452 -15.62 -21.24 18.41
N LYS A 453 -16.13 -20.23 17.70
CA LYS A 453 -17.51 -20.18 17.21
C LYS A 453 -17.79 -21.16 16.07
N TRP A 454 -16.77 -21.51 15.28
CA TRP A 454 -16.89 -22.51 14.20
C TRP A 454 -16.84 -23.95 14.72
N LEU A 455 -16.15 -24.19 15.84
CA LEU A 455 -16.05 -25.49 16.50
C LEU A 455 -17.24 -25.83 17.42
N SER A 456 -18.11 -24.85 17.72
CA SER A 456 -19.30 -24.98 18.57
C SER A 456 -20.59 -25.14 17.77
#